data_AF-A0A7S3CQJ9-F1
#
_entry.id   AF-A0A7S3CQJ9-F1
#
_cell.length_a   1.000
_cell.length_b   1.000
_cell.length_c   1.000
_cell.angle_alpha   90.00
_cell.angle_beta   90.00
_cell.angle_gamma   90.00
#
_symmetry.space_group_name_H-M   'P 1'
#
loop_
_entity.id
_entity.type
_entity.pdbx_description
1 polymer ?
#
loop_
_entity_poly.entity_id
_entity_poly.type
_entity_poly.pdbx_seq_one_letter_code
_entity_poly.pdbx_strand_id
1 'polypeptide(L)'
;LAQMDPDRAADQEELYDEFGNYLGPDLQNQEEAAESDSDQEDLESQIRESNAQMVPRDQEMNEEYYRRGRQVVLNEDKNYYPDAEAVFGEGVEAKVEEEDHQPITQPIIEPPKTKFNQVFRREEPELKYSTSYMVQVMSRPQLIRNVAILGALHHGKTLLSDMLIESTLAGDKKATNKNKPQRYTDSRVDEIDKEISVKAAPFQVLLEDLRKKNYAFNVIDTPGHPDFKDEIAASLRLADNALIVVDVLEGVTAYTEILIKMALKTEKKMVFCLNKLDRLVLELKLPPNDGYLKIKAVLDEVNITIQQFLASHSHSKVDKEKAFVSPLNGNVVFGCTEFKALFTLESFAAMYRQKQEVVKDLSARARIHGAQTKIDEQLIDAAKFSHFLWGDVYFNPETRKFQKKWQMTAQGPSPSSFVHFVLEPFYKIITQSLTADKDNLQRILKLELLGISSQFSKAEYELDIKVLLQLVLSRTFGGGVATLTQTMVAKFQDAKEATADLVKVNYARSTDDPSLERQISECSPKGPLCINIVKHFYDER
;
A
#
# COMPACT_ATOMS: atom_id res chain seq x y z
N LEU A 1 47.39 -2.53 -9.20
CA LEU A 1 48.15 -1.35 -9.68
C LEU A 1 47.51 -0.14 -9.01
N ALA A 2 48.03 0.50 -7.98
CA ALA A 2 49.32 0.45 -7.30
C ALA A 2 49.09 0.60 -5.78
N GLN A 3 50.07 0.15 -4.98
CA GLN A 3 50.11 0.31 -3.52
C GLN A 3 50.32 1.81 -3.18
N MET A 4 49.53 2.34 -2.24
CA MET A 4 49.78 3.64 -1.62
C MET A 4 50.43 3.44 -0.24
N ASP A 5 51.44 4.25 0.02
CA ASP A 5 52.31 4.30 1.19
C ASP A 5 51.53 4.74 2.46
N PRO A 6 51.70 4.12 3.64
CA PRO A 6 50.93 4.45 4.85
C PRO A 6 51.37 5.73 5.57
N ASP A 7 52.56 6.27 5.25
CA ASP A 7 53.21 7.33 6.05
C ASP A 7 52.80 8.77 5.68
N ARG A 8 51.80 8.95 4.80
CA ARG A 8 51.30 10.29 4.40
C ARG A 8 50.02 10.75 5.09
N ALA A 9 49.45 9.94 5.97
CA ALA A 9 48.18 10.22 6.64
C ALA A 9 48.33 10.96 7.99
N ALA A 10 49.54 11.07 8.55
CA ALA A 10 49.75 11.60 9.90
C ALA A 10 49.92 13.14 9.96
N ASP A 11 50.33 13.79 8.87
CA ASP A 11 50.69 15.23 8.89
C ASP A 11 49.53 16.18 8.52
N GLN A 12 48.30 15.67 8.31
CA GLN A 12 47.15 16.50 7.91
C GLN A 12 46.21 16.87 9.06
N GLU A 13 46.33 16.23 10.23
CA GLU A 13 45.44 16.49 11.38
C GLU A 13 45.84 17.73 12.19
N GLU A 14 47.07 18.26 12.06
CA GLU A 14 47.51 19.44 12.84
C GLU A 14 47.16 20.79 12.19
N LEU A 15 46.64 20.80 10.96
CA LEU A 15 46.33 22.03 10.21
C LEU A 15 44.86 22.49 10.37
N TYR A 16 44.03 21.73 11.08
CA TYR A 16 42.62 22.01 11.27
C TYR A 16 42.20 21.84 12.73
N ASP A 17 41.37 22.74 13.24
CA ASP A 17 40.80 22.59 14.60
C ASP A 17 39.69 21.52 14.66
N GLU A 18 39.20 21.18 15.87
CA GLU A 18 38.13 20.18 16.10
C GLU A 18 36.77 20.55 15.46
N PHE A 19 36.65 21.75 14.88
CA PHE A 19 35.47 22.21 14.14
C PHE A 19 35.71 22.34 12.63
N GLY A 20 36.90 21.97 12.14
CA GLY A 20 37.23 21.89 10.71
C GLY A 20 37.71 23.21 10.08
N ASN A 21 38.13 24.19 10.87
CA ASN A 21 38.72 25.43 10.35
C ASN A 21 40.23 25.29 10.15
N TYR A 22 40.74 25.79 9.03
CA TYR A 22 42.16 25.73 8.68
C TYR A 22 42.98 26.75 9.48
N LEU A 23 44.00 26.29 10.20
CA LEU A 23 44.83 27.10 11.11
C LEU A 23 46.10 27.67 10.43
N GLY A 24 46.59 27.09 9.34
CA GLY A 24 47.78 27.54 8.61
C GLY A 24 49.11 27.37 9.40
N PRO A 25 50.28 27.30 8.74
CA PRO A 25 51.55 27.11 9.42
C PRO A 25 52.13 28.43 9.98
N ASP A 26 52.63 28.39 11.22
CA ASP A 26 53.31 29.52 11.89
C ASP A 26 54.62 29.91 11.17
N LEU A 27 54.72 31.16 10.73
CA LEU A 27 55.94 31.73 10.16
C LEU A 27 56.92 32.14 11.28
N GLN A 28 57.93 31.31 11.54
CA GLN A 28 59.14 31.72 12.26
C GLN A 28 60.36 31.73 11.32
N ASN A 29 60.93 32.92 11.19
CA ASN A 29 62.34 33.27 10.96
C ASN A 29 63.16 32.46 9.94
N GLN A 30 63.46 33.11 8.81
CA GLN A 30 64.83 33.17 8.28
C GLN A 30 65.00 34.37 7.33
N GLU A 31 65.72 35.36 7.84
CA GLU A 31 66.32 36.49 7.11
C GLU A 31 67.57 36.04 6.31
N GLU A 32 67.97 36.92 5.39
CA GLU A 32 69.33 37.18 4.84
C GLU A 32 69.87 36.41 3.61
N ALA A 33 69.91 37.13 2.46
CA ALA A 33 71.13 37.62 1.75
C ALA A 33 70.68 38.57 0.60
N ALA A 34 70.85 39.90 0.63
CA ALA A 34 72.06 40.73 0.35
C ALA A 34 72.76 40.36 -0.98
N GLU A 35 73.08 41.20 -1.98
CA GLU A 35 73.45 42.63 -2.08
C GLU A 35 73.53 43.05 -3.58
N SER A 36 73.26 44.31 -3.94
CA SER A 36 74.26 45.23 -4.55
C SER A 36 73.64 46.58 -4.99
N ASP A 37 74.16 47.63 -4.37
CA ASP A 37 74.08 49.04 -4.73
C ASP A 37 74.96 49.37 -5.96
N SER A 38 74.43 50.15 -6.89
CA SER A 38 75.24 51.16 -7.60
C SER A 38 74.35 52.33 -8.06
N ASP A 39 74.86 53.54 -7.88
CA ASP A 39 74.50 54.76 -8.62
C ASP A 39 73.57 55.79 -7.93
N GLN A 40 73.60 55.85 -6.60
CA GLN A 40 73.35 57.10 -5.86
C GLN A 40 74.64 57.93 -5.77
N GLU A 41 74.97 58.71 -6.81
CA GLU A 41 75.80 59.93 -6.66
C GLU A 41 75.76 60.92 -7.84
N ASP A 42 75.09 60.61 -8.97
CA ASP A 42 75.12 61.47 -10.17
C ASP A 42 73.90 62.38 -10.40
N LEU A 43 72.85 62.32 -9.58
CA LEU A 43 71.61 63.09 -9.84
C LEU A 43 71.36 64.30 -8.92
N GLU A 44 72.08 64.45 -7.80
CA GLU A 44 71.93 65.62 -6.92
C GLU A 44 72.77 66.84 -7.37
N SER A 45 73.66 66.67 -8.34
CA SER A 45 74.47 67.76 -8.94
C SER A 45 73.89 68.31 -10.25
N GLN A 46 73.12 67.52 -11.01
CA GLN A 46 72.60 67.92 -12.34
C GLN A 46 71.31 68.77 -12.30
N ILE A 47 70.61 68.83 -11.17
CA ILE A 47 69.38 69.64 -11.01
C ILE A 47 69.71 71.09 -10.59
N ARG A 48 70.96 71.39 -10.20
CA ARG A 48 71.39 72.74 -9.78
C ARG A 48 72.01 73.62 -10.86
N GLU A 49 72.29 73.11 -12.06
CA GLU A 49 72.94 73.91 -13.14
C GLU A 49 72.12 74.09 -14.43
N SER A 50 70.96 73.45 -14.59
CA SER A 50 70.08 73.66 -15.75
C SER A 50 69.00 74.73 -15.52
N ASN A 51 69.10 75.47 -14.41
CA ASN A 51 68.23 76.62 -14.06
C ASN A 51 68.83 77.97 -14.50
N ALA A 52 69.61 77.99 -15.57
CA ALA A 52 70.28 79.20 -16.06
C ALA A 52 70.36 79.28 -17.58
N GLN A 53 69.24 79.14 -18.30
CA GLN A 53 69.13 79.75 -19.63
C GLN A 53 67.68 79.83 -20.13
N MET A 54 67.34 81.02 -20.63
CA MET A 54 66.07 81.46 -21.22
C MET A 54 65.00 81.97 -20.25
N VAL A 55 65.24 83.19 -19.79
CA VAL A 55 64.21 84.19 -19.51
C VAL A 55 63.89 84.91 -20.84
N PRO A 56 62.71 84.74 -21.44
CA PRO A 56 62.09 85.78 -22.23
C PRO A 56 61.34 86.70 -21.27
N ARG A 57 61.86 87.92 -21.13
CA ARG A 57 61.15 89.05 -20.55
C ARG A 57 60.01 89.42 -21.49
N ASP A 58 58.89 89.80 -20.85
CA ASP A 58 57.79 90.60 -21.39
C ASP A 58 56.67 89.82 -22.12
N GLN A 59 55.59 89.50 -21.38
CA GLN A 59 54.31 90.22 -21.49
C GLN A 59 53.26 89.59 -20.56
N GLU A 60 52.81 90.40 -19.59
CA GLU A 60 51.54 90.38 -18.85
C GLU A 60 50.87 89.00 -18.60
N MET A 61 51.11 88.41 -17.42
CA MET A 61 50.35 87.23 -16.95
C MET A 61 49.92 87.40 -15.48
N ASN A 62 48.61 87.58 -15.33
CA ASN A 62 47.71 87.44 -14.17
C ASN A 62 48.31 86.99 -12.82
N GLU A 63 48.15 87.86 -11.81
CA GLU A 63 48.38 87.60 -10.37
C GLU A 63 47.47 86.50 -9.75
N GLU A 64 46.67 85.79 -10.54
CA GLU A 64 45.67 84.82 -10.06
C GLU A 64 46.18 83.36 -9.98
N TYR A 65 47.38 83.05 -10.51
CA TYR A 65 47.87 81.67 -10.65
C TYR A 65 48.51 81.06 -9.39
N TYR A 66 48.82 81.84 -8.33
CA TYR A 66 49.50 81.35 -7.12
C TYR A 66 48.58 80.91 -5.96
N ARG A 67 47.25 80.90 -6.12
CA ARG A 67 46.31 80.54 -5.02
C ARG A 67 45.76 79.10 -5.05
N ARG A 68 46.11 78.26 -6.02
CA ARG A 68 45.70 76.85 -6.03
C ARG A 68 46.91 75.94 -6.20
N GLY A 69 47.42 75.40 -5.09
CA GLY A 69 48.42 74.34 -5.15
C GLY A 69 48.93 73.91 -3.78
N ARG A 70 48.33 72.83 -3.23
CA ARG A 70 48.92 71.71 -2.45
C ARG A 70 47.86 71.10 -1.52
N GLN A 71 47.05 70.19 -2.06
CA GLN A 71 46.35 69.21 -1.25
C GLN A 71 47.22 67.94 -1.24
N VAL A 72 47.67 67.50 -0.06
CA VAL A 72 48.50 66.29 0.09
C VAL A 72 47.57 65.09 0.16
N VAL A 73 47.79 64.08 -0.68
CA VAL A 73 47.06 62.79 -0.64
C VAL A 73 47.86 61.81 0.21
N LEU A 74 47.21 61.13 1.15
CA LEU A 74 47.83 60.10 1.99
C LEU A 74 48.15 58.85 1.14
N ASN A 75 49.11 58.04 1.56
CA ASN A 75 49.52 56.85 0.78
C ASN A 75 48.40 55.79 0.68
N GLU A 76 47.54 55.68 1.69
CA GLU A 76 46.39 54.78 1.73
C GLU A 76 45.28 55.22 0.76
N ASP A 77 45.13 56.53 0.55
CA ASP A 77 44.13 57.13 -0.36
C ASP A 77 44.70 57.37 -1.77
N LYS A 78 45.89 56.85 -2.05
CA LYS A 78 46.56 57.06 -3.32
C LYS A 78 45.95 56.12 -4.36
N ASN A 79 44.97 56.63 -5.08
CA ASN A 79 44.43 55.96 -6.27
C ASN A 79 45.49 55.96 -7.38
N TYR A 80 46.16 54.82 -7.56
CA TYR A 80 47.18 54.64 -8.60
C TYR A 80 46.57 54.53 -10.00
N TYR A 81 45.31 54.11 -10.10
CA TYR A 81 44.61 53.89 -11.36
C TYR A 81 43.26 54.62 -11.36
N PRO A 82 42.83 55.17 -12.51
CA PRO A 82 41.50 55.74 -12.66
C PRO A 82 40.42 54.67 -12.56
N ASP A 83 39.23 55.05 -12.09
CA ASP A 83 38.09 54.14 -11.97
C ASP A 83 37.69 53.56 -13.34
N ALA A 84 37.17 52.33 -13.34
CA ALA A 84 36.82 51.62 -14.58
C ALA A 84 35.81 52.41 -15.45
N GLU A 85 34.88 53.13 -14.83
CA GLU A 85 33.91 54.00 -15.52
C GLU A 85 34.57 55.17 -16.25
N ALA A 86 35.65 55.72 -15.69
CA ALA A 86 36.41 56.82 -16.31
C ALA A 86 37.23 56.35 -17.52
N VAL A 87 37.59 55.06 -17.58
CA VAL A 87 38.35 54.47 -18.69
C VAL A 87 37.44 54.06 -19.85
N PHE A 88 36.29 53.44 -19.56
CA PHE A 88 35.39 52.89 -20.60
C PHE A 88 34.21 53.80 -20.96
N GLY A 89 33.86 54.77 -20.10
CA GLY A 89 32.78 55.75 -20.32
C GLY A 89 31.37 55.25 -19.95
N GLU A 90 30.41 56.17 -19.88
CA GLU A 90 29.03 55.93 -19.41
C GLU A 90 28.20 54.93 -20.24
N GLY A 91 28.71 54.46 -21.38
CA GLY A 91 28.04 53.47 -22.23
C GLY A 91 28.44 52.02 -21.98
N VAL A 92 29.39 51.76 -21.07
CA VAL A 92 29.93 50.42 -20.78
C VAL A 92 29.74 50.09 -19.31
N GLU A 93 29.04 48.99 -19.03
CA GLU A 93 28.87 48.48 -17.67
C GLU A 93 30.14 47.74 -17.23
N ALA A 94 30.95 48.37 -16.38
CA ALA A 94 32.11 47.75 -15.76
C ALA A 94 31.66 46.92 -14.55
N LYS A 95 31.61 45.59 -14.72
CA LYS A 95 31.23 44.66 -13.65
C LYS A 95 32.47 44.01 -13.05
N VAL A 96 32.64 44.12 -11.72
CA VAL A 96 33.67 43.41 -10.95
C VAL A 96 32.97 42.30 -10.18
N GLU A 97 33.32 41.05 -10.48
CA GLU A 97 32.81 39.86 -9.79
C GLU A 97 33.97 39.16 -9.07
N GLU A 98 33.99 39.23 -7.74
CA GLU A 98 35.06 38.65 -6.91
C GLU A 98 34.76 37.21 -6.49
N GLU A 99 33.48 36.83 -6.43
CA GLU A 99 33.01 35.51 -6.02
C GLU A 99 32.09 34.90 -7.08
N ASP A 100 32.12 33.58 -7.20
CA ASP A 100 31.27 32.84 -8.12
C ASP A 100 29.80 32.92 -7.68
N HIS A 101 28.88 33.19 -8.63
CA HIS A 101 27.43 33.23 -8.38
C HIS A 101 26.81 31.88 -8.05
N GLN A 102 27.53 30.78 -8.26
CA GLN A 102 27.04 29.43 -8.00
C GLN A 102 28.11 28.61 -7.26
N PRO A 103 27.72 27.83 -6.24
CA PRO A 103 28.65 26.97 -5.54
C PRO A 103 29.12 25.83 -6.44
N ILE A 104 30.32 25.30 -6.20
CA ILE A 104 30.88 24.17 -6.96
C ILE A 104 30.01 22.90 -6.93
N THR A 105 29.09 22.80 -5.96
CA THR A 105 28.12 21.70 -5.84
C THR A 105 27.00 21.76 -6.87
N GLN A 106 26.74 22.93 -7.47
CA GLN A 106 25.76 23.09 -8.52
C GLN A 106 26.42 22.85 -9.89
N PRO A 107 26.02 21.80 -10.62
CA PRO A 107 26.62 21.53 -11.92
C PRO A 107 26.21 22.61 -12.92
N ILE A 108 27.18 23.09 -13.72
CA ILE A 108 26.96 24.09 -14.77
C ILE A 108 25.94 23.58 -15.82
N ILE A 109 25.99 22.28 -16.12
CA ILE A 109 25.01 21.60 -16.98
C ILE A 109 24.25 20.61 -16.10
N GLU A 110 22.94 20.84 -15.92
CA GLU A 110 22.11 19.94 -15.13
C GLU A 110 22.04 18.55 -15.81
N PRO A 111 22.45 17.47 -15.12
CA PRO A 111 22.25 16.13 -15.65
C PRO A 111 20.75 15.85 -15.76
N PRO A 112 20.29 15.07 -16.75
CA PRO A 112 18.89 14.69 -16.86
C PRO A 112 18.49 13.87 -15.63
N LYS A 113 17.74 14.50 -14.71
CA LYS A 113 17.20 13.84 -13.52
C LYS A 113 15.78 13.36 -13.84
N THR A 114 15.61 12.05 -14.01
CA THR A 114 14.27 11.46 -13.99
C THR A 114 13.83 11.28 -12.55
N LYS A 115 12.86 12.08 -12.09
CA LYS A 115 12.28 11.96 -10.74
C LYS A 115 11.29 10.80 -10.73
N PHE A 116 11.76 9.56 -10.58
CA PHE A 116 10.86 8.43 -10.39
C PHE A 116 10.54 8.26 -8.89
N ASN A 117 9.42 8.82 -8.44
CA ASN A 117 8.90 8.57 -7.09
C ASN A 117 7.86 7.43 -7.04
N GLN A 118 7.54 6.84 -8.20
CA GLN A 118 6.63 5.70 -8.34
C GLN A 118 7.24 4.62 -9.25
N VAL A 119 7.09 3.37 -8.84
CA VAL A 119 7.51 2.19 -9.61
C VAL A 119 6.43 1.88 -10.65
N PHE A 120 6.50 2.49 -11.82
CA PHE A 120 5.62 2.15 -12.93
C PHE A 120 6.09 0.85 -13.60
N ARG A 121 5.18 -0.12 -13.77
CA ARG A 121 5.41 -1.25 -14.69
C ARG A 121 5.35 -0.70 -16.12
N ARG A 122 6.41 -0.95 -16.89
CA ARG A 122 6.51 -0.50 -18.29
C ARG A 122 5.63 -1.32 -19.26
N GLU A 123 5.22 -2.52 -18.86
CA GLU A 123 4.44 -3.44 -19.68
C GLU A 123 3.06 -3.68 -19.05
N GLU A 124 2.02 -3.60 -19.87
CA GLU A 124 0.65 -3.91 -19.44
C GLU A 124 0.52 -5.41 -19.15
N PRO A 125 -0.03 -5.80 -17.99
CA PRO A 125 -0.17 -7.20 -17.67
C PRO A 125 -1.25 -7.86 -18.53
N GLU A 126 -1.01 -9.10 -18.96
CA GLU A 126 -2.03 -9.88 -19.66
C GLU A 126 -3.17 -10.25 -18.69
N LEU A 127 -4.40 -9.84 -19.02
CA LEU A 127 -5.60 -10.09 -18.23
C LEU A 127 -6.39 -11.29 -18.79
N LYS A 128 -7.14 -11.98 -17.91
CA LYS A 128 -8.05 -13.08 -18.29
C LYS A 128 -9.24 -12.62 -19.13
N TYR A 129 -9.54 -11.33 -19.13
CA TYR A 129 -10.63 -10.71 -19.86
C TYR A 129 -10.13 -9.57 -20.74
N SER A 130 -10.87 -9.26 -21.80
CA SER A 130 -10.54 -8.14 -22.68
C SER A 130 -11.02 -6.80 -22.10
N THR A 131 -10.29 -5.74 -22.37
CA THR A 131 -10.67 -4.36 -21.98
C THR A 131 -12.04 -3.98 -22.53
N SER A 132 -12.37 -4.40 -23.77
CA SER A 132 -13.68 -4.16 -24.38
C SER A 132 -14.82 -4.83 -23.59
N TYR A 133 -14.61 -6.04 -23.06
CA TYR A 133 -15.60 -6.70 -22.23
C TYR A 133 -15.80 -5.97 -20.89
N MET A 134 -14.72 -5.49 -20.27
CA MET A 134 -14.80 -4.68 -19.05
C MET A 134 -15.65 -3.42 -19.26
N VAL A 135 -15.42 -2.68 -20.35
CA VAL A 135 -16.22 -1.49 -20.70
C VAL A 135 -17.70 -1.82 -20.88
N GLN A 136 -18.02 -2.97 -21.49
CA GLN A 136 -19.42 -3.42 -21.62
C GLN A 136 -20.06 -3.75 -20.28
N VAL A 137 -19.33 -4.33 -19.33
CA VAL A 137 -19.85 -4.57 -17.97
C VAL A 137 -20.07 -3.24 -17.25
N MET A 138 -19.12 -2.31 -17.33
CA MET A 138 -19.23 -0.97 -16.74
C MET A 138 -20.39 -0.14 -17.30
N SER A 139 -20.82 -0.39 -18.54
CA SER A 139 -21.99 0.29 -19.11
C SER A 139 -23.30 0.01 -18.34
N ARG A 140 -23.32 -1.03 -17.48
CA ARG A 140 -24.47 -1.41 -16.66
C ARG A 140 -24.17 -1.15 -15.17
N PRO A 141 -24.69 -0.06 -14.58
CA PRO A 141 -24.46 0.28 -13.16
C PRO A 141 -24.81 -0.84 -12.17
N GLN A 142 -25.76 -1.72 -12.50
CA GLN A 142 -26.15 -2.86 -11.63
C GLN A 142 -25.04 -3.90 -11.45
N LEU A 143 -24.08 -3.94 -12.38
CA LEU A 143 -22.94 -4.87 -12.36
C LEU A 143 -21.68 -4.23 -11.75
N ILE A 144 -21.76 -2.97 -11.31
CA ILE A 144 -20.65 -2.25 -10.70
C ILE A 144 -20.79 -2.29 -9.17
N ARG A 145 -19.67 -2.47 -8.49
CA ARG A 145 -19.54 -2.30 -7.03
C ARG A 145 -18.35 -1.40 -6.73
N ASN A 146 -18.61 -0.24 -6.11
CA ASN A 146 -17.56 0.64 -5.59
C ASN A 146 -17.29 0.26 -4.12
N VAL A 147 -16.07 -0.15 -3.81
CA VAL A 147 -15.70 -0.74 -2.51
C VAL A 147 -14.44 -0.08 -1.95
N ALA A 148 -14.48 0.37 -0.70
CA ALA A 148 -13.29 0.75 0.05
C ALA A 148 -12.86 -0.40 0.96
N ILE A 149 -11.58 -0.81 0.90
CA ILE A 149 -11.01 -1.81 1.83
C ILE A 149 -10.49 -1.06 3.04
N LEU A 150 -11.08 -1.30 4.21
CA LEU A 150 -10.72 -0.69 5.50
C LEU A 150 -10.11 -1.73 6.44
N GLY A 151 -9.38 -1.27 7.45
CA GLY A 151 -8.78 -2.13 8.47
C GLY A 151 -7.53 -1.48 9.06
N ALA A 152 -7.13 -1.89 10.27
CA ALA A 152 -5.97 -1.30 10.92
C ALA A 152 -4.64 -1.71 10.26
N LEU A 153 -3.55 -1.14 10.77
CA LEU A 153 -2.20 -1.39 10.27
C LEU A 153 -1.90 -2.89 10.26
N HIS A 154 -1.29 -3.37 9.18
CA HIS A 154 -0.92 -4.78 8.99
C HIS A 154 -2.05 -5.82 9.12
N HIS A 155 -3.33 -5.46 9.09
CA HIS A 155 -4.43 -6.44 9.02
C HIS A 155 -4.50 -7.24 7.69
N GLY A 156 -3.65 -6.94 6.71
CA GLY A 156 -3.57 -7.65 5.43
C GLY A 156 -4.50 -7.13 4.33
N LYS A 157 -4.82 -5.83 4.35
CA LYS A 157 -5.60 -5.13 3.31
C LYS A 157 -4.91 -5.16 1.95
N THR A 158 -3.66 -4.72 1.88
CA THR A 158 -2.84 -4.70 0.66
C THR A 158 -2.70 -6.10 0.07
N LEU A 159 -2.46 -7.11 0.92
CA LEU A 159 -2.42 -8.52 0.50
C LEU A 159 -3.77 -9.03 -0.03
N LEU A 160 -4.89 -8.51 0.48
CA LEU A 160 -6.21 -8.81 -0.06
C LEU A 160 -6.38 -8.17 -1.45
N SER A 161 -5.97 -6.91 -1.61
CA SER A 161 -5.95 -6.21 -2.91
C SER A 161 -5.11 -6.97 -3.93
N ASP A 162 -3.90 -7.40 -3.54
CA ASP A 162 -3.00 -8.19 -4.37
C ASP A 162 -3.66 -9.50 -4.81
N MET A 163 -4.33 -10.21 -3.88
CA MET A 163 -5.06 -11.43 -4.21
C MET A 163 -6.16 -11.20 -5.25
N LEU A 164 -6.91 -10.09 -5.14
CA LEU A 164 -7.95 -9.73 -6.11
C LEU A 164 -7.33 -9.47 -7.49
N ILE A 165 -6.24 -8.70 -7.56
CA ILE A 165 -5.56 -8.36 -8.81
C ILE A 165 -4.98 -9.62 -9.46
N GLU A 166 -4.22 -10.42 -8.72
CA GLU A 166 -3.63 -11.66 -9.22
C GLU A 166 -4.68 -12.65 -9.77
N SER A 167 -5.88 -12.66 -9.20
CA SER A 167 -6.98 -13.51 -9.68
C SER A 167 -7.42 -13.16 -11.11
N THR A 168 -7.13 -11.95 -11.58
CA THR A 168 -7.51 -11.46 -12.91
C THR A 168 -6.42 -11.59 -13.98
N LEU A 169 -5.19 -11.91 -13.59
CA LEU A 169 -4.06 -12.02 -14.52
C LEU A 169 -4.09 -13.36 -15.27
N ALA A 170 -3.87 -13.33 -16.59
CA ALA A 170 -3.78 -14.50 -17.46
C ALA A 170 -2.38 -15.16 -17.43
N GLY A 171 -1.36 -14.38 -17.08
CA GLY A 171 0.04 -14.80 -17.02
C GLY A 171 0.39 -15.65 -15.80
N ASP A 172 1.13 -16.73 -16.07
CA ASP A 172 1.38 -17.85 -15.17
C ASP A 172 2.28 -17.54 -13.97
N LYS A 173 2.11 -18.36 -12.94
CA LYS A 173 2.65 -18.35 -11.57
C LYS A 173 4.18 -18.54 -11.45
N LYS A 174 4.97 -18.09 -12.44
CA LYS A 174 6.41 -18.41 -12.56
C LYS A 174 7.37 -17.21 -12.61
N ALA A 175 6.88 -15.98 -12.62
CA ALA A 175 7.72 -14.78 -12.77
C ALA A 175 7.70 -13.81 -11.59
N THR A 176 7.28 -14.25 -10.40
CA THR A 176 7.54 -13.49 -9.17
C THR A 176 8.81 -14.04 -8.53
N ASN A 177 9.81 -13.16 -8.35
CA ASN A 177 10.97 -13.44 -7.50
C ASN A 177 10.48 -14.17 -6.24
N LYS A 178 10.90 -15.41 -6.06
CA LYS A 178 10.34 -16.38 -5.08
C LYS A 178 10.39 -15.92 -3.62
N ASN A 179 11.01 -14.77 -3.33
CA ASN A 179 11.29 -14.29 -1.98
C ASN A 179 10.67 -12.93 -1.61
N LYS A 180 9.92 -12.24 -2.49
CA LYS A 180 9.22 -11.00 -2.10
C LYS A 180 7.75 -10.99 -2.56
N PRO A 181 6.78 -10.76 -1.65
CA PRO A 181 5.39 -10.53 -2.05
C PRO A 181 5.36 -9.29 -2.96
N GLN A 182 4.86 -9.45 -4.18
CA GLN A 182 4.63 -8.31 -5.06
C GLN A 182 3.41 -7.56 -4.54
N ARG A 183 3.63 -6.42 -3.90
CA ARG A 183 2.57 -5.46 -3.60
C ARG A 183 2.24 -4.68 -4.87
N TYR A 184 0.98 -4.73 -5.31
CA TYR A 184 0.52 -4.06 -6.53
C TYR A 184 0.05 -2.64 -6.25
N THR A 185 -0.54 -2.39 -5.07
CA THR A 185 -1.12 -1.10 -4.71
C THR A 185 -0.09 -0.15 -4.07
N ASP A 186 0.89 -0.69 -3.34
CA ASP A 186 2.02 0.07 -2.79
C ASP A 186 3.09 0.31 -3.87
N SER A 187 2.89 1.34 -4.69
CA SER A 187 3.76 1.66 -5.84
C SER A 187 4.77 2.78 -5.59
N ARG A 188 4.57 3.58 -4.53
CA ARG A 188 5.45 4.70 -4.21
C ARG A 188 6.69 4.21 -3.46
N VAL A 189 7.81 4.89 -3.67
CA VAL A 189 9.10 4.52 -3.03
C VAL A 189 8.99 4.60 -1.51
N ASP A 190 8.33 5.64 -0.98
CA ASP A 190 8.11 5.81 0.46
C ASP A 190 7.27 4.69 1.09
N GLU A 191 6.29 4.18 0.37
CA GLU A 191 5.44 3.05 0.82
C GLU A 191 6.21 1.73 0.83
N ILE A 192 7.04 1.51 -0.20
CA ILE A 192 7.87 0.30 -0.31
C ILE A 192 8.94 0.30 0.79
N ASP A 193 9.63 1.43 0.99
CA ASP A 193 10.72 1.55 1.97
C ASP A 193 10.23 1.44 3.42
N LYS A 194 9.07 2.04 3.72
CA LYS A 194 8.48 1.99 5.07
C LYS A 194 7.59 0.77 5.30
N GLU A 195 7.33 -0.03 4.27
CA GLU A 195 6.41 -1.17 4.26
C GLU A 195 4.98 -0.86 4.74
N ILE A 196 4.57 0.41 4.69
CA ILE A 196 3.23 0.90 5.04
C ILE A 196 2.59 1.58 3.84
N SER A 197 1.29 1.34 3.64
CA SER A 197 0.50 2.11 2.69
C SER A 197 0.26 3.51 3.25
N VAL A 198 0.58 4.54 2.47
CA VAL A 198 0.46 5.96 2.83
C VAL A 198 -0.70 6.60 2.07
N LYS A 199 -0.87 6.26 0.78
CA LYS A 199 -1.89 6.80 -0.11
C LYS A 199 -2.91 5.74 -0.44
N ALA A 200 -4.19 6.12 -0.40
CA ALA A 200 -5.24 5.24 -0.90
C ALA A 200 -5.05 4.97 -2.41
N ALA A 201 -5.02 3.71 -2.82
CA ALA A 201 -4.73 3.28 -4.18
C ALA A 201 -5.98 2.65 -4.83
N PRO A 202 -6.60 3.32 -5.83
CA PRO A 202 -7.72 2.75 -6.54
C PRO A 202 -7.23 1.76 -7.60
N PHE A 203 -7.92 0.63 -7.72
CA PHE A 203 -7.74 -0.31 -8.81
C PHE A 203 -9.08 -0.85 -9.26
N GLN A 204 -9.14 -1.27 -10.52
CA GLN A 204 -10.34 -1.82 -11.11
C GLN A 204 -10.09 -3.25 -11.57
N VAL A 205 -11.00 -4.15 -11.22
CA VAL A 205 -10.92 -5.57 -11.57
C VAL A 205 -12.30 -6.11 -11.94
N LEU A 206 -12.34 -7.03 -12.90
CA LEU A 206 -13.50 -7.85 -13.17
C LEU A 206 -13.39 -9.16 -12.40
N LEU A 207 -14.35 -9.43 -11.51
CA LEU A 207 -14.36 -10.62 -10.66
C LEU A 207 -15.57 -11.50 -10.99
N GLU A 208 -15.34 -12.81 -10.99
CA GLU A 208 -16.37 -13.83 -11.18
C GLU A 208 -16.95 -14.27 -9.84
N ASP A 209 -18.28 -14.40 -9.74
CA ASP A 209 -18.93 -15.08 -8.61
C ASP A 209 -18.87 -16.62 -8.75
N LEU A 210 -19.33 -17.37 -7.72
CA LEU A 210 -19.38 -18.84 -7.81
C LEU A 210 -20.30 -19.37 -8.92
N ARG A 211 -21.17 -18.53 -9.49
CA ARG A 211 -22.05 -18.85 -10.62
C ARG A 211 -21.42 -18.47 -11.97
N LYS A 212 -20.14 -18.08 -11.98
CA LYS A 212 -19.37 -17.64 -13.15
C LYS A 212 -19.93 -16.38 -13.83
N LYS A 213 -20.61 -15.52 -13.07
CA LYS A 213 -21.06 -14.22 -13.53
C LYS A 213 -20.04 -13.15 -13.14
N ASN A 214 -19.67 -12.33 -14.12
CA ASN A 214 -18.71 -11.25 -13.97
C ASN A 214 -19.36 -9.97 -13.43
N TYR A 215 -18.65 -9.32 -12.51
CA TYR A 215 -19.00 -8.01 -11.95
C TYR A 215 -17.76 -7.11 -11.96
N ALA A 216 -17.97 -5.82 -12.22
CA ALA A 216 -16.91 -4.83 -12.18
C ALA A 216 -16.76 -4.28 -10.76
N PHE A 217 -15.58 -4.41 -10.18
CA PHE A 217 -15.25 -3.87 -8.87
C PHE A 217 -14.29 -2.70 -9.04
N ASN A 218 -14.72 -1.54 -8.56
CA ASN A 218 -13.86 -0.37 -8.38
C ASN A 218 -13.45 -0.37 -6.91
N VAL A 219 -12.23 -0.82 -6.63
CA VAL A 219 -11.74 -1.03 -5.28
C VAL A 219 -10.77 0.09 -4.92
N ILE A 220 -10.89 0.60 -3.70
CA ILE A 220 -9.93 1.56 -3.15
C ILE A 220 -9.25 0.88 -1.97
N ASP A 221 -7.96 0.56 -2.13
CA ASP A 221 -7.11 0.14 -1.03
C ASP A 221 -6.78 1.35 -0.17
N THR A 222 -7.00 1.29 1.14
CA THR A 222 -6.83 2.45 2.04
C THR A 222 -5.68 2.24 3.02
N PRO A 223 -4.97 3.31 3.41
CA PRO A 223 -3.88 3.18 4.37
C PRO A 223 -4.41 2.69 5.73
N GLY A 224 -3.61 1.89 6.43
CA GLY A 224 -3.98 1.32 7.74
C GLY A 224 -3.54 2.12 8.94
N HIS A 225 -2.69 3.12 8.75
CA HIS A 225 -2.13 3.90 9.85
C HIS A 225 -3.11 4.99 10.31
N PRO A 226 -3.30 5.21 11.63
CA PRO A 226 -4.24 6.21 12.15
C PRO A 226 -4.06 7.63 11.62
N ASP A 227 -2.82 8.03 11.33
CA ASP A 227 -2.50 9.36 10.82
C ASP A 227 -3.11 9.65 9.45
N PHE A 228 -3.40 8.63 8.64
CA PHE A 228 -3.96 8.76 7.29
C PHE A 228 -5.48 8.57 7.26
N LYS A 229 -6.17 8.98 8.32
CA LYS A 229 -7.65 8.92 8.42
C LYS A 229 -8.36 9.78 7.38
N ASP A 230 -7.71 10.82 6.88
CA ASP A 230 -8.19 11.70 5.81
C ASP A 230 -8.31 10.95 4.48
N GLU A 231 -7.33 10.11 4.15
CA GLU A 231 -7.35 9.21 2.99
C GLU A 231 -8.50 8.21 3.06
N ILE A 232 -8.78 7.70 4.26
CA ILE A 232 -9.93 6.81 4.51
C ILE A 232 -11.26 7.56 4.34
N ALA A 233 -11.37 8.76 4.89
CA ALA A 233 -12.57 9.58 4.77
C ALA A 233 -12.84 10.02 3.31
N ALA A 234 -11.79 10.28 2.53
CA ALA A 234 -11.87 10.51 1.10
C ALA A 234 -12.38 9.26 0.36
N SER A 235 -11.80 8.10 0.67
CA SER A 235 -12.17 6.82 0.04
C SER A 235 -13.61 6.40 0.35
N LEU A 236 -14.07 6.58 1.59
CA LEU A 236 -15.45 6.34 2.00
C LEU A 236 -16.46 7.27 1.32
N ARG A 237 -16.05 8.47 0.88
CA ARG A 237 -16.92 9.36 0.11
C ARG A 237 -17.08 8.91 -1.34
N LEU A 238 -16.08 8.23 -1.90
CA LEU A 238 -16.10 7.69 -3.27
C LEU A 238 -16.73 6.30 -3.35
N ALA A 239 -16.52 5.46 -2.34
CA ALA A 239 -17.02 4.10 -2.31
C ALA A 239 -18.49 4.03 -1.86
N ASP A 240 -19.24 3.08 -2.42
CA ASP A 240 -20.62 2.80 -2.02
C ASP A 240 -20.66 1.85 -0.80
N ASN A 241 -19.65 0.99 -0.70
CA ASN A 241 -19.59 -0.10 0.25
C ASN A 241 -18.21 -0.17 0.93
N ALA A 242 -18.14 -0.82 2.09
CA ALA A 242 -16.92 -0.99 2.84
C ALA A 242 -16.62 -2.47 3.11
N LEU A 243 -15.41 -2.90 2.81
CA LEU A 243 -14.88 -4.22 3.18
C LEU A 243 -13.91 -4.03 4.34
N ILE A 244 -14.28 -4.48 5.54
CA ILE A 244 -13.50 -4.28 6.77
C ILE A 244 -12.67 -5.52 7.05
N VAL A 245 -11.35 -5.40 7.00
CA VAL A 245 -10.39 -6.46 7.27
C VAL A 245 -9.93 -6.38 8.74
N VAL A 246 -10.15 -7.47 9.47
CA VAL A 246 -9.81 -7.59 10.89
C VAL A 246 -8.86 -8.77 11.07
N ASP A 247 -7.70 -8.54 11.67
CA ASP A 247 -6.80 -9.63 12.09
C ASP A 247 -7.45 -10.37 13.26
N VAL A 248 -7.62 -11.69 13.13
CA VAL A 248 -8.27 -12.50 14.15
C VAL A 248 -7.43 -12.61 15.42
N LEU A 249 -6.10 -12.45 15.32
CA LEU A 249 -5.23 -12.46 16.48
C LEU A 249 -5.41 -11.19 17.32
N GLU A 250 -5.21 -10.04 16.68
CA GLU A 250 -5.30 -8.72 17.32
C GLU A 250 -6.74 -8.40 17.74
N GLY A 251 -7.72 -8.83 16.94
CA GLY A 251 -9.13 -8.58 17.19
C GLY A 251 -9.54 -7.14 16.88
N VAL A 252 -10.56 -6.63 17.59
CA VAL A 252 -11.04 -5.27 17.37
C VAL A 252 -10.18 -4.28 18.14
N THR A 253 -9.24 -3.65 17.43
CA THR A 253 -8.44 -2.55 18.01
C THR A 253 -9.23 -1.25 18.13
N ALA A 254 -8.80 -0.32 18.97
CA ALA A 254 -9.42 1.00 19.08
C ALA A 254 -9.53 1.74 17.74
N TYR A 255 -8.55 1.56 16.85
CA TYR A 255 -8.61 2.13 15.51
C TYR A 255 -9.63 1.42 14.62
N THR A 256 -9.74 0.09 14.73
CA THR A 256 -10.78 -0.68 14.03
C THR A 256 -12.18 -0.19 14.40
N GLU A 257 -12.42 0.13 15.67
CA GLU A 257 -13.69 0.74 16.08
C GLU A 257 -13.96 2.08 15.40
N ILE A 258 -12.95 2.94 15.29
CA ILE A 258 -13.07 4.23 14.60
C ILE A 258 -13.45 4.00 13.13
N LEU A 259 -12.83 3.04 12.46
CA LEU A 259 -13.13 2.69 11.07
C LEU A 259 -14.57 2.18 10.89
N ILE A 260 -15.04 1.30 11.78
CA ILE A 260 -16.43 0.82 11.79
C ILE A 260 -17.40 2.00 11.98
N LYS A 261 -17.11 2.89 12.94
CA LYS A 261 -17.91 4.09 13.21
C LYS A 261 -17.93 5.05 12.02
N MET A 262 -16.81 5.23 11.31
CA MET A 262 -16.73 6.04 10.08
C MET A 262 -17.56 5.46 8.94
N ALA A 263 -17.49 4.14 8.73
CA ALA A 263 -18.30 3.44 7.73
C ALA A 263 -19.80 3.53 8.04
N LEU A 264 -20.19 3.36 9.32
CA LEU A 264 -21.57 3.52 9.78
C LEU A 264 -22.09 4.95 9.62
N LYS A 265 -21.27 5.96 9.96
CA LYS A 265 -21.61 7.38 9.81
C LYS A 265 -21.85 7.78 8.35
N THR A 266 -21.16 7.12 7.43
CA THR A 266 -21.32 7.32 5.98
C THR A 266 -22.36 6.37 5.36
N GLU A 267 -23.15 5.69 6.20
CA GLU A 267 -24.24 4.77 5.82
C GLU A 267 -23.83 3.62 4.88
N LYS A 268 -22.57 3.20 4.91
CA LYS A 268 -22.06 2.16 4.00
C LYS A 268 -22.52 0.77 4.40
N LYS A 269 -22.80 -0.08 3.40
CA LYS A 269 -22.92 -1.53 3.63
C LYS A 269 -21.55 -2.11 3.91
N MET A 270 -21.47 -2.95 4.92
CA MET A 270 -20.22 -3.53 5.39
C MET A 270 -20.21 -5.04 5.23
N VAL A 271 -19.07 -5.57 4.78
CA VAL A 271 -18.71 -6.98 4.85
C VAL A 271 -17.41 -7.05 5.65
N PHE A 272 -17.30 -8.04 6.53
CA PHE A 272 -16.13 -8.24 7.38
C PHE A 272 -15.29 -9.40 6.84
N CYS A 273 -13.99 -9.18 6.67
CA CYS A 273 -13.00 -10.21 6.36
C CYS A 273 -12.15 -10.47 7.60
N LEU A 274 -12.40 -11.59 8.29
CA LEU A 274 -11.60 -12.08 9.40
C LEU A 274 -10.35 -12.75 8.85
N ASN A 275 -9.25 -12.00 8.81
CA ASN A 275 -8.00 -12.38 8.18
C ASN A 275 -7.01 -12.98 9.19
N LYS A 276 -5.97 -13.64 8.65
CA LYS A 276 -4.85 -14.24 9.38
C LYS A 276 -5.26 -15.36 10.34
N LEU A 277 -6.24 -16.19 9.94
CA LEU A 277 -6.63 -17.36 10.71
C LEU A 277 -5.48 -18.36 10.93
N ASP A 278 -4.51 -18.38 10.02
CA ASP A 278 -3.27 -19.14 10.14
C ASP A 278 -2.50 -18.82 11.43
N ARG A 279 -2.52 -17.57 11.92
CA ARG A 279 -1.83 -17.17 13.16
C ARG A 279 -2.39 -17.86 14.40
N LEU A 280 -3.66 -18.26 14.40
CA LEU A 280 -4.24 -19.06 15.49
C LEU A 280 -3.54 -20.42 15.62
N VAL A 281 -3.09 -20.97 14.49
CA VAL A 281 -2.45 -22.29 14.41
C VAL A 281 -0.94 -22.18 14.52
N LEU A 282 -0.33 -21.27 13.76
CA LEU A 282 1.11 -21.15 13.59
C LEU A 282 1.78 -20.40 14.76
N GLU A 283 1.16 -19.29 15.20
CA GLU A 283 1.74 -18.43 16.23
C GLU A 283 1.22 -18.80 17.62
N LEU A 284 -0.10 -18.70 17.86
CA LEU A 284 -0.66 -18.99 19.18
C LEU A 284 -0.78 -20.48 19.50
N LYS A 285 -0.84 -21.33 18.47
CA LYS A 285 -1.03 -22.79 18.62
C LYS A 285 -2.23 -23.14 19.51
N LEU A 286 -3.30 -22.35 19.41
CA LEU A 286 -4.53 -22.57 20.20
C LEU A 286 -5.18 -23.89 19.78
N PRO A 287 -5.73 -24.69 20.71
CA PRO A 287 -6.56 -25.82 20.30
C PRO A 287 -7.80 -25.33 19.51
N PRO A 288 -8.37 -26.15 18.61
CA PRO A 288 -9.46 -25.72 17.73
C PRO A 288 -10.69 -25.13 18.46
N ASN A 289 -11.00 -25.62 19.66
CA ASN A 289 -12.08 -25.06 20.49
C ASN A 289 -11.81 -23.63 20.93
N ASP A 290 -10.59 -23.35 21.40
CA ASP A 290 -10.20 -22.01 21.85
C ASP A 290 -10.04 -21.06 20.65
N GLY A 291 -9.58 -21.58 19.50
CA GLY A 291 -9.59 -20.85 18.24
C GLY A 291 -10.99 -20.37 17.84
N TYR A 292 -12.01 -21.24 17.98
CA TYR A 292 -13.40 -20.85 17.75
C TYR A 292 -13.87 -19.77 18.73
N LEU A 293 -13.55 -19.90 20.03
CA LEU A 293 -13.92 -18.90 21.03
C LEU A 293 -13.28 -17.54 20.73
N LYS A 294 -12.02 -17.51 20.27
CA LYS A 294 -11.34 -16.28 19.85
C LYS A 294 -12.03 -15.63 18.65
N ILE A 295 -12.36 -16.41 17.60
CA ILE A 295 -13.10 -15.90 16.43
C ILE A 295 -14.47 -15.35 16.84
N LYS A 296 -15.19 -16.08 17.71
CA LYS A 296 -16.50 -15.64 18.24
C LYS A 296 -16.36 -14.34 19.03
N ALA A 297 -15.35 -14.21 19.90
CA ALA A 297 -15.09 -13.01 20.67
C ALA A 297 -14.84 -11.79 19.77
N VAL A 298 -14.04 -11.93 18.71
CA VAL A 298 -13.81 -10.84 17.74
C VAL A 298 -15.11 -10.38 17.06
N LEU A 299 -15.98 -11.33 16.69
CA LEU A 299 -17.29 -10.99 16.10
C LEU A 299 -18.23 -10.33 17.11
N ASP A 300 -18.22 -10.80 18.35
CA ASP A 300 -19.01 -10.22 19.44
C ASP A 300 -18.55 -8.77 19.72
N GLU A 301 -17.24 -8.52 19.75
CA GLU A 301 -16.66 -7.17 19.87
C GLU A 301 -17.11 -6.25 18.72
N VAL A 302 -17.03 -6.71 17.46
CA VAL A 302 -17.53 -5.95 16.30
C VAL A 302 -19.01 -5.58 16.48
N ASN A 303 -19.84 -6.55 16.88
CA ASN A 303 -21.26 -6.32 17.10
C ASN A 303 -21.52 -5.35 18.25
N ILE A 304 -20.75 -5.41 19.34
CA ILE A 304 -20.82 -4.45 20.44
C ILE A 304 -20.52 -3.04 19.93
N THR A 305 -19.45 -2.85 19.14
CA THR A 305 -19.11 -1.54 18.57
C THR A 305 -20.23 -0.98 17.70
N ILE A 306 -20.83 -1.83 16.85
CA ILE A 306 -21.95 -1.44 15.97
C ILE A 306 -23.16 -1.06 16.82
N GLN A 307 -23.53 -1.88 17.80
CA GLN A 307 -24.68 -1.63 18.68
C GLN A 307 -24.51 -0.34 19.50
N GLN A 308 -23.31 -0.10 20.05
CA GLN A 308 -22.98 1.12 20.76
C GLN A 308 -23.16 2.36 19.85
N PHE A 309 -22.64 2.31 18.62
CA PHE A 309 -22.80 3.41 17.68
C PHE A 309 -24.28 3.67 17.33
N LEU A 310 -25.04 2.62 17.05
CA LEU A 310 -26.47 2.72 16.71
C LEU A 310 -27.32 3.18 17.90
N ALA A 311 -26.94 2.83 19.13
CA ALA A 311 -27.60 3.32 20.34
C ALA A 311 -27.38 4.83 20.55
N SER A 312 -26.18 5.35 20.23
CA SER A 312 -25.87 6.78 20.32
C SER A 312 -26.45 7.61 19.17
N HIS A 313 -26.81 7.00 18.04
CA HIS A 313 -27.29 7.68 16.84
C HIS A 313 -28.70 7.20 16.44
N SER A 314 -29.70 7.55 17.25
CA SER A 314 -31.11 7.18 17.10
C SER A 314 -31.73 7.54 15.74
N HIS A 315 -31.14 8.51 15.02
CA HIS A 315 -31.57 8.96 13.70
C HIS A 315 -30.91 8.21 12.53
N SER A 316 -29.97 7.28 12.80
CA SER A 316 -29.35 6.49 11.75
C SER A 316 -30.39 5.57 11.10
N LYS A 317 -30.51 5.63 9.77
CA LYS A 317 -31.41 4.77 8.97
C LYS A 317 -30.87 3.33 8.82
N VAL A 318 -29.76 3.01 9.46
CA VAL A 318 -29.14 1.69 9.42
C VAL A 318 -30.03 0.71 10.17
N ASP A 319 -30.64 -0.20 9.43
CA ASP A 319 -31.46 -1.29 9.93
C ASP A 319 -30.64 -2.20 10.87
N LYS A 320 -31.05 -2.27 12.14
CA LYS A 320 -30.33 -2.97 13.21
C LYS A 320 -30.14 -4.46 12.91
N GLU A 321 -31.10 -5.11 12.26
CA GLU A 321 -30.99 -6.53 11.90
C GLU A 321 -30.00 -6.74 10.75
N LYS A 322 -29.98 -5.82 9.78
CA LYS A 322 -29.05 -5.88 8.65
C LYS A 322 -27.62 -5.51 9.04
N ALA A 323 -27.46 -4.72 10.10
CA ALA A 323 -26.16 -4.34 10.64
C ALA A 323 -25.50 -5.44 11.50
N PHE A 324 -26.25 -6.45 11.94
CA PHE A 324 -25.72 -7.53 12.76
C PHE A 324 -24.74 -8.40 11.97
N VAL A 325 -23.50 -8.49 12.46
CA VAL A 325 -22.39 -9.20 11.83
C VAL A 325 -22.39 -10.64 12.31
N SER A 326 -22.63 -11.56 11.38
CA SER A 326 -22.65 -12.99 11.68
C SER A 326 -22.29 -13.79 10.43
N PRO A 327 -21.41 -14.80 10.55
CA PRO A 327 -21.15 -15.75 9.47
C PRO A 327 -22.42 -16.37 8.87
N LEU A 328 -23.47 -16.57 9.66
CA LEU A 328 -24.77 -17.08 9.21
C LEU A 328 -25.51 -16.10 8.29
N ASN A 329 -25.30 -14.81 8.48
CA ASN A 329 -25.90 -13.77 7.64
C ASN A 329 -25.16 -13.64 6.31
N GLY A 330 -23.99 -14.28 6.14
CA GLY A 330 -23.16 -14.17 4.94
C GLY A 330 -22.52 -12.79 4.77
N ASN A 331 -22.31 -12.04 5.87
CA ASN A 331 -21.56 -10.78 5.87
C ASN A 331 -20.16 -10.92 6.48
N VAL A 332 -19.73 -12.15 6.79
CA VAL A 332 -18.38 -12.48 7.28
C VAL A 332 -17.72 -13.43 6.31
N VAL A 333 -16.47 -13.12 5.95
CA VAL A 333 -15.56 -13.97 5.19
C VAL A 333 -14.37 -14.30 6.07
N PHE A 334 -13.97 -15.56 6.07
CA PHE A 334 -12.81 -16.07 6.79
C PHE A 334 -11.64 -16.17 5.83
N GLY A 335 -10.46 -15.74 6.24
CA GLY A 335 -9.35 -15.57 5.33
C GLY A 335 -7.96 -15.75 5.91
N CYS A 336 -7.05 -16.10 5.03
CA CYS A 336 -5.60 -16.05 5.19
C CYS A 336 -5.04 -15.45 3.89
N THR A 337 -4.95 -14.12 3.83
CA THR A 337 -4.60 -13.45 2.57
C THR A 337 -3.18 -13.76 2.11
N GLU A 338 -2.25 -13.92 3.05
CA GLU A 338 -0.88 -14.36 2.76
C GLU A 338 -0.83 -15.72 2.05
N PHE A 339 -1.67 -16.67 2.48
CA PHE A 339 -1.76 -18.01 1.90
C PHE A 339 -2.80 -18.15 0.78
N LYS A 340 -3.38 -17.03 0.33
CA LYS A 340 -4.35 -16.97 -0.77
C LYS A 340 -5.58 -17.86 -0.57
N ALA A 341 -6.07 -17.93 0.67
CA ALA A 341 -7.25 -18.69 1.04
C ALA A 341 -8.34 -17.78 1.63
N LEU A 342 -9.54 -17.87 1.06
CA LEU A 342 -10.74 -17.19 1.55
C LEU A 342 -11.90 -18.17 1.48
N PHE A 343 -12.77 -18.16 2.50
CA PHE A 343 -13.98 -18.97 2.50
C PHE A 343 -15.09 -18.36 3.35
N THR A 344 -16.31 -18.79 3.08
CA THR A 344 -17.50 -18.54 3.90
C THR A 344 -18.10 -19.87 4.32
N LEU A 345 -19.08 -19.87 5.22
CA LEU A 345 -19.79 -21.10 5.59
C LEU A 345 -20.46 -21.76 4.37
N GLU A 346 -21.03 -20.97 3.46
CA GLU A 346 -21.67 -21.46 2.24
C GLU A 346 -20.64 -22.07 1.28
N SER A 347 -19.51 -21.40 1.06
CA SER A 347 -18.42 -21.94 0.24
C SER A 347 -17.85 -23.23 0.84
N PHE A 348 -17.65 -23.27 2.16
CA PHE A 348 -17.16 -24.45 2.85
C PHE A 348 -18.15 -25.63 2.77
N ALA A 349 -19.45 -25.36 2.91
CA ALA A 349 -20.50 -26.35 2.71
C ALA A 349 -20.56 -26.85 1.26
N ALA A 350 -20.36 -25.96 0.27
CA ALA A 350 -20.29 -26.34 -1.14
C ALA A 350 -19.10 -27.27 -1.43
N MET A 351 -17.94 -27.03 -0.80
CA MET A 351 -16.80 -27.93 -0.88
C MET A 351 -17.15 -29.33 -0.34
N TYR A 352 -17.82 -29.43 0.82
CA TYR A 352 -18.26 -30.72 1.36
C TYR A 352 -19.23 -31.46 0.43
N ARG A 353 -20.14 -30.75 -0.20
CA ARG A 353 -21.05 -31.32 -1.21
C ARG A 353 -20.26 -31.85 -2.41
N GLN A 354 -19.32 -31.08 -2.94
CA GLN A 354 -18.46 -31.51 -4.05
C GLN A 354 -17.67 -32.78 -3.69
N LYS A 355 -17.16 -32.87 -2.46
CA LYS A 355 -16.49 -34.08 -1.95
C LYS A 355 -17.43 -35.29 -1.95
N GLN A 356 -18.67 -35.13 -1.50
CA GLN A 356 -19.65 -36.22 -1.53
C GLN A 356 -19.98 -36.68 -2.96
N GLU A 357 -20.09 -35.75 -3.91
CA GLU A 357 -20.31 -36.04 -5.33
C GLU A 357 -19.16 -36.90 -5.88
N VAL A 358 -17.90 -36.51 -5.64
CA VAL A 358 -16.71 -37.27 -6.05
C VAL A 358 -16.67 -38.67 -5.42
N VAL A 359 -17.00 -38.79 -4.13
CA VAL A 359 -17.05 -40.08 -3.43
C VAL A 359 -18.18 -40.96 -3.99
N LYS A 360 -19.33 -40.38 -4.32
CA LYS A 360 -20.44 -41.08 -4.96
C LYS A 360 -20.04 -41.63 -6.31
N ASP A 361 -19.37 -40.84 -7.15
CA ASP A 361 -18.87 -41.27 -8.47
C ASP A 361 -17.83 -42.39 -8.38
N LEU A 362 -16.85 -42.26 -7.48
CA LEU A 362 -15.84 -43.29 -7.21
C LEU A 362 -16.49 -44.60 -6.74
N SER A 363 -17.51 -44.49 -5.90
CA SER A 363 -18.22 -45.65 -5.39
C SER A 363 -19.13 -46.32 -6.39
N ALA A 364 -19.77 -45.54 -7.28
CA ALA A 364 -20.51 -46.07 -8.41
C ALA A 364 -19.57 -46.88 -9.31
N ARG A 365 -18.35 -46.38 -9.56
CA ARG A 365 -17.31 -47.09 -10.30
C ARG A 365 -16.81 -48.35 -9.58
N ALA A 366 -16.70 -48.32 -8.25
CA ALA A 366 -16.32 -49.49 -7.44
C ALA A 366 -17.42 -50.56 -7.39
N ARG A 367 -18.71 -50.17 -7.43
CA ARG A 367 -19.85 -51.09 -7.54
C ARG A 367 -19.85 -51.86 -8.88
N ILE A 368 -19.41 -51.24 -9.97
CA ILE A 368 -19.21 -51.91 -11.28
C ILE A 368 -18.16 -53.04 -11.16
N HIS A 369 -17.18 -52.89 -10.27
CA HIS A 369 -16.13 -53.89 -9.99
C HIS A 369 -16.44 -54.83 -8.81
N GLY A 370 -17.69 -54.88 -8.34
CA GLY A 370 -18.14 -55.86 -7.33
C GLY A 370 -17.90 -55.47 -5.87
N ALA A 371 -17.46 -54.24 -5.57
CA ALA A 371 -17.30 -53.78 -4.19
C ALA A 371 -18.62 -53.21 -3.60
N GLN A 372 -19.07 -53.76 -2.48
CA GLN A 372 -20.23 -53.23 -1.73
C GLN A 372 -19.81 -52.09 -0.80
N THR A 373 -20.19 -50.86 -1.13
CA THR A 373 -20.06 -49.68 -0.26
C THR A 373 -21.41 -49.14 0.18
N LYS A 374 -21.63 -49.07 1.51
CA LYS A 374 -22.73 -48.33 2.15
C LYS A 374 -22.43 -46.83 2.07
N ILE A 375 -23.08 -46.12 1.16
CA ILE A 375 -22.92 -44.66 1.01
C ILE A 375 -24.30 -44.05 1.00
N ASP A 376 -24.47 -42.97 1.77
CA ASP A 376 -25.69 -42.19 1.80
C ASP A 376 -25.90 -41.56 0.42
N GLU A 377 -26.99 -41.91 -0.26
CA GLU A 377 -27.24 -41.49 -1.64
C GLU A 377 -27.67 -40.02 -1.77
N GLN A 378 -28.11 -39.43 -0.66
CA GLN A 378 -28.61 -38.07 -0.57
C GLN A 378 -27.45 -37.08 -0.39
N LEU A 379 -27.29 -36.19 -1.36
CA LEU A 379 -26.30 -35.11 -1.31
C LEU A 379 -26.69 -34.06 -0.27
N ILE A 380 -25.68 -33.52 0.41
CA ILE A 380 -25.85 -32.39 1.33
C ILE A 380 -26.38 -31.16 0.57
N ASP A 381 -27.43 -30.56 1.09
CA ASP A 381 -27.88 -29.22 0.70
C ASP A 381 -26.94 -28.18 1.34
N ALA A 382 -26.07 -27.58 0.53
CA ALA A 382 -25.02 -26.67 1.00
C ALA A 382 -25.58 -25.47 1.79
N ALA A 383 -26.72 -24.91 1.36
CA ALA A 383 -27.33 -23.76 2.01
C ALA A 383 -27.89 -24.12 3.38
N LYS A 384 -28.58 -25.26 3.50
CA LYS A 384 -29.07 -25.74 4.81
C LYS A 384 -27.92 -26.10 5.73
N PHE A 385 -26.89 -26.75 5.19
CA PHE A 385 -25.73 -27.16 5.98
C PHE A 385 -24.96 -25.96 6.52
N SER A 386 -24.76 -24.90 5.72
CA SER A 386 -24.08 -23.69 6.19
C SER A 386 -24.75 -23.02 7.39
N HIS A 387 -26.08 -23.15 7.53
CA HIS A 387 -26.80 -22.63 8.70
C HIS A 387 -26.53 -23.40 9.99
N PHE A 388 -26.05 -24.64 9.91
CA PHE A 388 -25.68 -25.45 11.07
C PHE A 388 -24.20 -25.35 11.42
N LEU A 389 -23.39 -24.67 10.61
CA LEU A 389 -21.93 -24.60 10.78
C LEU A 389 -21.48 -23.52 11.77
N TRP A 390 -22.38 -22.70 12.33
CA TRP A 390 -21.99 -21.60 13.23
C TRP A 390 -22.94 -21.43 14.40
N GLY A 391 -22.41 -20.96 15.53
CA GLY A 391 -23.13 -20.75 16.77
C GLY A 391 -23.07 -21.96 17.70
N ASP A 392 -24.00 -22.01 18.66
CA ASP A 392 -24.05 -23.06 19.68
C ASP A 392 -24.75 -24.32 19.13
N VAL A 393 -24.21 -24.83 18.02
CA VAL A 393 -24.66 -26.05 17.34
C VAL A 393 -23.52 -27.06 17.42
N TYR A 394 -23.83 -28.26 17.88
CA TYR A 394 -22.90 -29.36 18.09
C TYR A 394 -23.25 -30.53 17.17
N PHE A 395 -22.24 -31.26 16.72
CA PHE A 395 -22.43 -32.44 15.88
C PHE A 395 -22.13 -33.70 16.69
N ASN A 396 -23.05 -34.67 16.66
CA ASN A 396 -22.83 -35.98 17.25
C ASN A 396 -22.46 -36.98 16.13
N PRO A 397 -21.21 -37.50 16.09
CA PRO A 397 -20.75 -38.41 15.04
C PRO A 397 -21.48 -39.76 15.02
N GLU A 398 -21.94 -40.24 16.16
CA GLU A 398 -22.63 -41.54 16.30
C GLU A 398 -24.04 -41.47 15.72
N THR A 399 -24.78 -40.40 16.04
CA THR A 399 -26.16 -40.21 15.57
C THR A 399 -26.26 -39.48 14.22
N ARG A 400 -25.15 -38.89 13.75
CA ARG A 400 -25.05 -38.03 12.55
C ARG A 400 -26.07 -36.88 12.55
N LYS A 401 -26.37 -36.33 13.73
CA LYS A 401 -27.35 -35.25 13.91
C LYS A 401 -26.72 -34.01 14.54
N PHE A 402 -27.23 -32.85 14.12
CA PHE A 402 -26.94 -31.56 14.75
C PHE A 402 -27.84 -31.36 15.97
N GLN A 403 -27.27 -30.80 17.04
CA GLN A 403 -27.95 -30.57 18.30
C GLN A 403 -27.56 -29.22 18.89
N LYS A 404 -28.45 -28.61 19.68
CA LYS A 404 -28.20 -27.28 20.30
C LYS A 404 -27.47 -27.34 21.64
N LYS A 405 -27.38 -28.53 22.25
CA LYS A 405 -26.65 -28.73 23.50
C LYS A 405 -25.53 -29.73 23.22
N TRP A 406 -24.39 -29.49 23.84
CA TRP A 406 -23.32 -30.47 23.81
C TRP A 406 -23.78 -31.73 24.55
N GLN A 407 -23.36 -32.89 24.05
CA GLN A 407 -23.59 -34.18 24.67
C GLN A 407 -22.24 -34.87 24.89
N MET A 408 -22.16 -35.72 25.90
CA MET A 408 -20.99 -36.56 26.09
C MET A 408 -21.12 -37.78 25.16
N THR A 409 -20.13 -37.96 24.28
CA THR A 409 -20.02 -39.10 23.35
C THR A 409 -18.91 -40.03 23.82
N ALA A 410 -18.77 -41.21 23.21
CA ALA A 410 -17.69 -42.15 23.54
C ALA A 410 -16.27 -41.56 23.35
N GLN A 411 -16.15 -40.49 22.55
CA GLN A 411 -14.90 -39.81 22.21
C GLN A 411 -14.70 -38.49 22.97
N GLY A 412 -15.59 -38.17 23.92
CA GLY A 412 -15.58 -36.91 24.68
C GLY A 412 -16.78 -36.01 24.36
N PRO A 413 -16.76 -34.74 24.81
CA PRO A 413 -17.85 -33.80 24.55
C PRO A 413 -18.00 -33.59 23.04
N SER A 414 -19.24 -33.62 22.55
CA SER A 414 -19.55 -33.37 21.16
C SER A 414 -18.97 -32.02 20.75
N PRO A 415 -18.09 -31.95 19.72
CA PRO A 415 -17.47 -30.71 19.32
C PRO A 415 -18.51 -29.75 18.71
N SER A 416 -18.22 -28.45 18.79
CA SER A 416 -18.97 -27.46 18.03
C SER A 416 -18.91 -27.82 16.54
N SER A 417 -20.02 -27.66 15.85
CA SER A 417 -20.15 -27.89 14.41
C SER A 417 -19.07 -27.14 13.61
N PHE A 418 -18.83 -25.87 13.95
CA PHE A 418 -17.77 -25.06 13.33
C PHE A 418 -16.39 -25.66 13.60
N VAL A 419 -16.14 -26.10 14.84
CA VAL A 419 -14.86 -26.69 15.21
C VAL A 419 -14.63 -27.99 14.44
N HIS A 420 -15.61 -28.88 14.42
CA HIS A 420 -15.48 -30.19 13.80
C HIS A 420 -15.37 -30.14 12.28
N PHE A 421 -16.20 -29.30 11.63
CA PHE A 421 -16.28 -29.26 10.16
C PHE A 421 -15.39 -28.18 9.55
N VAL A 422 -14.97 -27.14 10.27
CA VAL A 422 -14.18 -26.05 9.68
C VAL A 422 -12.79 -26.01 10.29
N LEU A 423 -12.66 -25.80 11.61
CA LEU A 423 -11.36 -25.59 12.23
C LEU A 423 -10.51 -26.85 12.31
N GLU A 424 -11.04 -28.00 12.69
CA GLU A 424 -10.27 -29.25 12.75
C GLU A 424 -9.65 -29.61 11.38
N PRO A 425 -10.41 -29.63 10.26
CA PRO A 425 -9.82 -29.80 8.93
C PRO A 425 -8.79 -28.72 8.60
N PHE A 426 -9.09 -27.45 8.90
CA PHE A 426 -8.18 -26.34 8.63
C PHE A 426 -6.83 -26.48 9.37
N TYR A 427 -6.88 -26.83 10.65
CA TYR A 427 -5.71 -27.11 11.48
C TYR A 427 -4.93 -28.32 10.97
N LYS A 428 -5.63 -29.38 10.55
CA LYS A 428 -5.00 -30.56 9.94
C LYS A 428 -4.27 -30.19 8.65
N ILE A 429 -4.84 -29.36 7.77
CA ILE A 429 -4.15 -28.88 6.56
C ILE A 429 -2.83 -28.21 6.93
N ILE A 430 -2.88 -27.25 7.85
CA ILE A 430 -1.71 -26.44 8.21
C ILE A 430 -0.66 -27.34 8.86
N THR A 431 -1.02 -28.08 9.91
CA THR A 431 -0.08 -28.94 10.63
C THR A 431 0.55 -29.98 9.72
N GLN A 432 -0.22 -30.68 8.89
CA GLN A 432 0.32 -31.69 7.99
C GLN A 432 1.19 -31.07 6.89
N SER A 433 0.93 -29.84 6.45
CA SER A 433 1.81 -29.15 5.52
C SER A 433 3.17 -28.77 6.15
N LEU A 434 3.25 -28.69 7.48
CA LEU A 434 4.49 -28.40 8.21
C LEU A 434 5.29 -29.66 8.57
N THR A 435 4.61 -30.73 9.00
CA THR A 435 5.27 -31.92 9.59
C THR A 435 5.20 -33.19 8.75
N ALA A 436 4.29 -33.30 7.78
CA ALA A 436 4.02 -34.59 7.15
C ALA A 436 5.06 -34.95 6.08
N ASP A 437 5.44 -36.24 6.07
CA ASP A 437 6.14 -36.84 4.94
C ASP A 437 5.31 -36.74 3.66
N LYS A 438 5.99 -36.60 2.51
CA LYS A 438 5.36 -36.40 1.19
C LYS A 438 4.21 -37.36 0.90
N ASP A 439 4.39 -38.64 1.23
CA ASP A 439 3.39 -39.69 0.99
C ASP A 439 2.15 -39.54 1.89
N ASN A 440 2.35 -39.09 3.14
CA ASN A 440 1.25 -38.89 4.07
C ASN A 440 0.48 -37.60 3.74
N LEU A 441 1.19 -36.53 3.36
CA LEU A 441 0.56 -35.30 2.85
C LEU A 441 -0.26 -35.59 1.59
N GLN A 442 0.29 -36.36 0.64
CA GLN A 442 -0.43 -36.77 -0.56
C GLN A 442 -1.69 -37.58 -0.22
N ARG A 443 -1.61 -38.48 0.76
CA ARG A 443 -2.75 -39.28 1.24
C ARG A 443 -3.83 -38.40 1.89
N ILE A 444 -3.45 -37.44 2.72
CA ILE A 444 -4.37 -36.53 3.42
C ILE A 444 -5.04 -35.57 2.43
N LEU A 445 -4.28 -35.02 1.48
CA LEU A 445 -4.80 -34.22 0.37
C LEU A 445 -5.75 -35.01 -0.54
N LYS A 446 -5.59 -36.34 -0.62
CA LYS A 446 -6.44 -37.23 -1.42
C LYS A 446 -7.70 -37.70 -0.69
N LEU A 447 -7.58 -38.06 0.58
CA LEU A 447 -8.63 -38.74 1.36
C LEU A 447 -9.40 -37.78 2.29
N GLU A 448 -8.72 -36.85 2.94
CA GLU A 448 -9.32 -35.96 3.94
C GLU A 448 -9.75 -34.62 3.34
N LEU A 449 -8.98 -34.07 2.40
CA LEU A 449 -9.19 -32.74 1.81
C LEU A 449 -9.77 -32.81 0.40
N LEU A 450 -11.10 -32.87 0.32
CA LEU A 450 -11.91 -32.39 -0.81
C LEU A 450 -11.56 -32.88 -2.24
N GLY A 451 -10.68 -33.87 -2.40
CA GLY A 451 -10.36 -34.51 -3.68
C GLY A 451 -9.28 -33.82 -4.53
N ILE A 452 -8.37 -33.04 -3.94
CA ILE A 452 -7.48 -32.11 -4.69
C ILE A 452 -6.13 -32.75 -5.10
N SER A 453 -5.83 -33.97 -4.64
CA SER A 453 -4.54 -34.63 -4.90
C SER A 453 -4.13 -34.76 -6.38
N SER A 454 -5.07 -34.72 -7.33
CA SER A 454 -4.76 -34.76 -8.78
C SER A 454 -4.14 -33.47 -9.31
N GLN A 455 -4.04 -32.43 -8.48
CA GLN A 455 -3.54 -31.11 -8.88
C GLN A 455 -2.07 -30.86 -8.51
N PHE A 456 -1.40 -31.79 -7.81
CA PHE A 456 -0.02 -31.60 -7.35
C PHE A 456 0.98 -32.46 -8.11
N SER A 457 2.07 -31.84 -8.57
CA SER A 457 3.25 -32.52 -9.12
C SER A 457 4.18 -32.99 -8.00
N LYS A 458 4.98 -34.05 -8.25
CA LYS A 458 5.98 -34.55 -7.30
C LYS A 458 6.98 -33.48 -6.86
N ALA A 459 7.36 -32.58 -7.76
CA ALA A 459 8.30 -31.48 -7.48
C ALA A 459 7.71 -30.39 -6.58
N GLU A 460 6.37 -30.26 -6.52
CA GLU A 460 5.73 -29.23 -5.70
C GLU A 460 5.76 -29.57 -4.22
N TYR A 461 5.81 -30.86 -3.88
CA TYR A 461 6.00 -31.35 -2.51
C TYR A 461 7.43 -31.13 -1.97
N GLU A 462 8.35 -30.65 -2.81
CA GLU A 462 9.74 -30.34 -2.45
C GLU A 462 9.99 -28.85 -2.28
N LEU A 463 8.95 -28.03 -2.43
CA LEU A 463 9.04 -26.60 -2.19
C LEU A 463 9.26 -26.29 -0.70
N ASP A 464 9.77 -25.09 -0.43
CA ASP A 464 9.83 -24.55 0.93
C ASP A 464 8.45 -24.65 1.60
N ILE A 465 8.44 -24.99 2.90
CA ILE A 465 7.25 -25.18 3.71
C ILE A 465 6.26 -24.02 3.55
N LYS A 466 6.73 -22.77 3.54
CA LYS A 466 5.86 -21.59 3.41
C LYS A 466 5.19 -21.53 2.03
N VAL A 467 5.94 -21.83 0.98
CA VAL A 467 5.44 -21.84 -0.41
C VAL A 467 4.51 -23.03 -0.63
N LEU A 468 4.84 -24.19 -0.07
CA LEU A 468 4.00 -25.39 -0.10
C LEU A 468 2.67 -25.13 0.62
N LEU A 469 2.70 -24.53 1.81
CA LEU A 469 1.50 -24.20 2.57
C LEU A 469 0.60 -23.23 1.78
N GLN A 470 1.20 -22.19 1.18
CA GLN A 470 0.47 -21.28 0.29
C GLN A 470 -0.14 -22.01 -0.90
N LEU A 471 0.58 -22.94 -1.52
CA LEU A 471 0.08 -23.72 -2.66
C LEU A 471 -1.08 -24.66 -2.23
N VAL A 472 -0.94 -25.32 -1.09
CA VAL A 472 -1.96 -26.22 -0.53
C VAL A 472 -3.23 -25.45 -0.19
N LEU A 473 -3.12 -24.34 0.55
CA LEU A 473 -4.26 -23.53 0.93
C LEU A 473 -4.91 -22.85 -0.29
N SER A 474 -4.11 -22.27 -1.18
CA SER A 474 -4.65 -21.62 -2.40
C SER A 474 -5.36 -22.59 -3.34
N ARG A 475 -4.91 -23.86 -3.46
CA ARG A 475 -5.63 -24.87 -4.24
C ARG A 475 -6.85 -25.41 -3.51
N THR A 476 -6.76 -25.56 -2.19
CA THR A 476 -7.89 -26.00 -1.35
C THR A 476 -9.04 -25.02 -1.38
N PHE A 477 -8.70 -23.74 -1.30
CA PHE A 477 -9.64 -22.62 -1.29
C PHE A 477 -9.58 -21.82 -2.58
N GLY A 478 -9.28 -22.46 -3.73
CA GLY A 478 -9.04 -21.78 -5.01
C GLY A 478 -10.23 -20.99 -5.57
N GLY A 479 -11.44 -21.23 -5.06
CA GLY A 479 -12.61 -20.40 -5.30
C GLY A 479 -12.72 -19.19 -4.36
N GLY A 480 -11.71 -18.87 -3.55
CA GLY A 480 -11.81 -17.91 -2.46
C GLY A 480 -12.16 -16.49 -2.91
N VAL A 481 -11.55 -16.01 -4.01
CA VAL A 481 -11.91 -14.70 -4.59
C VAL A 481 -13.34 -14.72 -5.14
N ALA A 482 -13.78 -15.82 -5.75
CA ALA A 482 -15.14 -15.97 -6.24
C ALA A 482 -16.17 -16.05 -5.10
N THR A 483 -15.79 -16.66 -3.98
CA THR A 483 -16.57 -16.66 -2.73
C THR A 483 -16.72 -15.25 -2.16
N LEU A 484 -15.60 -14.51 -2.04
CA LEU A 484 -15.63 -13.11 -1.60
C LEU A 484 -16.50 -12.28 -2.55
N THR A 485 -16.39 -12.50 -3.85
CA THR A 485 -17.21 -11.85 -4.89
C THR A 485 -18.69 -12.13 -4.70
N GLN A 486 -19.09 -13.39 -4.48
CA GLN A 486 -20.49 -13.73 -4.19
C GLN A 486 -21.00 -13.01 -2.93
N THR A 487 -20.21 -13.00 -1.85
CA THR A 487 -20.57 -12.32 -0.61
C THR A 487 -20.72 -10.81 -0.80
N MET A 488 -19.78 -10.19 -1.51
CA MET A 488 -19.85 -8.77 -1.85
C MET A 488 -21.08 -8.48 -2.71
N VAL A 489 -21.33 -9.22 -3.80
CA VAL A 489 -22.50 -9.02 -4.66
C VAL A 489 -23.83 -9.18 -3.89
N ALA A 490 -23.89 -10.12 -2.95
CA ALA A 490 -25.10 -10.38 -2.16
C ALA A 490 -25.39 -9.33 -1.08
N LYS A 491 -24.36 -8.63 -0.56
CA LYS A 491 -24.49 -7.68 0.56
C LYS A 491 -24.29 -6.23 0.18
N PHE A 492 -23.45 -5.97 -0.81
CA PHE A 492 -23.14 -4.64 -1.29
C PHE A 492 -24.20 -4.14 -2.26
N GLN A 493 -24.55 -2.86 -2.09
CA GLN A 493 -25.39 -2.14 -3.02
C GLN A 493 -24.67 -2.02 -4.36
N ASP A 494 -25.44 -2.12 -5.45
CA ASP A 494 -24.93 -1.75 -6.76
C ASP A 494 -24.80 -0.24 -6.91
N ALA A 495 -24.05 0.20 -7.92
CA ALA A 495 -23.80 1.63 -8.12
C ALA A 495 -25.09 2.43 -8.34
N LYS A 496 -26.15 1.82 -8.89
CA LYS A 496 -27.42 2.51 -9.11
C LYS A 496 -28.18 2.75 -7.81
N GLU A 497 -28.34 1.71 -7.00
CA GLU A 497 -28.97 1.79 -5.68
C GLU A 497 -28.19 2.74 -4.77
N ALA A 498 -26.86 2.62 -4.76
CA ALA A 498 -26.00 3.43 -3.92
C ALA A 498 -25.99 4.90 -4.32
N THR A 499 -26.05 5.23 -5.62
CA THR A 499 -26.13 6.63 -6.09
C THR A 499 -27.34 7.34 -5.50
N ALA A 500 -28.50 6.68 -5.44
CA ALA A 500 -29.71 7.26 -4.85
C ALA A 500 -29.55 7.58 -3.36
N ASP A 501 -28.74 6.82 -2.63
CA ASP A 501 -28.45 7.09 -1.22
C ASP A 501 -27.36 8.15 -1.06
N LEU A 502 -26.31 8.12 -1.89
CA LEU A 502 -25.24 9.12 -1.92
C LEU A 502 -25.75 10.53 -2.20
N VAL A 503 -26.68 10.68 -3.16
CA VAL A 503 -27.26 11.99 -3.51
C VAL A 503 -27.95 12.63 -2.30
N LYS A 504 -28.68 11.84 -1.50
CA LYS A 504 -29.38 12.36 -0.30
C LYS A 504 -28.43 12.90 0.75
N VAL A 505 -27.21 12.35 0.83
CA VAL A 505 -26.23 12.67 1.87
C VAL A 505 -25.24 13.74 1.41
N ASN A 506 -24.74 13.64 0.18
CA ASN A 506 -23.60 14.42 -0.30
C ASN A 506 -23.96 15.54 -1.28
N TYR A 507 -25.13 15.48 -1.94
CA TYR A 507 -25.49 16.49 -2.93
C TYR A 507 -26.13 17.70 -2.25
N ALA A 508 -25.46 18.85 -2.32
CA ALA A 508 -26.06 20.12 -1.96
C ALA A 508 -27.10 20.47 -3.05
N ARG A 509 -28.38 20.31 -2.71
CA ARG A 509 -29.50 20.53 -3.63
C ARG A 509 -29.37 21.87 -4.35
N SER A 510 -29.45 21.83 -5.68
CA SER A 510 -29.55 23.05 -6.48
C SER A 510 -30.95 23.65 -6.32
N THR A 511 -31.01 24.95 -6.05
CA THR A 511 -32.26 25.73 -6.09
C THR A 511 -32.75 25.94 -7.51
N ASP A 512 -31.85 25.85 -8.50
CA ASP A 512 -32.09 26.30 -9.86
C ASP A 512 -32.62 25.19 -10.76
N ASP A 513 -32.21 23.93 -10.49
CA ASP A 513 -32.71 22.75 -11.19
C ASP A 513 -33.01 21.58 -10.23
N PRO A 514 -34.25 21.49 -9.72
CA PRO A 514 -34.69 20.37 -8.88
C PRO A 514 -34.74 19.02 -9.62
N SER A 515 -34.74 19.03 -10.96
CA SER A 515 -34.78 17.80 -11.76
C SER A 515 -33.42 17.08 -11.78
N LEU A 516 -32.33 17.81 -11.55
CA LEU A 516 -30.97 17.28 -11.54
C LEU A 516 -30.76 16.26 -10.41
N GLU A 517 -31.32 16.47 -9.21
CA GLU A 517 -31.25 15.52 -8.10
C GLU A 517 -31.84 14.16 -8.51
N ARG A 518 -32.98 14.18 -9.21
CA ARG A 518 -33.64 12.98 -9.71
C ARG A 518 -32.81 12.31 -10.81
N GLN A 519 -32.28 13.08 -11.76
CA GLN A 519 -31.48 12.53 -12.87
C GLN A 519 -30.17 11.90 -12.39
N ILE A 520 -29.50 12.50 -11.40
CA ILE A 520 -28.30 11.91 -10.77
C ILE A 520 -28.70 10.62 -10.04
N SER A 521 -29.79 10.63 -9.27
CA SER A 521 -30.28 9.46 -8.53
C SER A 521 -30.65 8.28 -9.42
N GLU A 522 -31.05 8.53 -10.68
CA GLU A 522 -31.35 7.47 -11.66
C GLU A 522 -30.08 6.75 -12.17
N CYS A 523 -28.89 7.33 -11.96
CA CYS A 523 -27.58 6.79 -12.36
C CYS A 523 -27.57 6.32 -13.83
N SER A 524 -28.12 7.15 -14.72
CA SER A 524 -28.24 6.84 -16.14
C SER A 524 -26.99 7.28 -16.92
N PRO A 525 -26.36 6.40 -17.72
CA PRO A 525 -25.24 6.78 -18.59
C PRO A 525 -25.59 7.84 -19.65
N LYS A 526 -26.88 8.08 -19.90
CA LYS A 526 -27.38 9.08 -20.85
C LYS A 526 -27.83 10.37 -20.16
N GLY A 527 -27.67 10.47 -18.84
CA GLY A 527 -28.02 11.65 -18.06
C GLY A 527 -27.00 12.78 -18.19
N PRO A 528 -27.20 13.89 -17.47
CA PRO A 528 -26.24 14.98 -17.39
C PRO A 528 -24.91 14.51 -16.78
N LEU A 529 -23.80 15.04 -17.26
CA LEU A 529 -22.48 14.73 -16.73
C LEU A 529 -22.30 15.40 -15.37
N CYS A 530 -22.21 14.59 -14.31
CA CYS A 530 -21.91 15.05 -12.96
C CYS A 530 -20.71 14.25 -12.42
N ILE A 531 -19.65 14.95 -12.02
CA ILE A 531 -18.42 14.34 -11.51
C ILE A 531 -18.14 14.88 -10.11
N ASN A 532 -17.86 13.99 -9.17
CA ASN A 532 -17.40 14.34 -7.82
C ASN A 532 -15.93 13.96 -7.67
N ILE A 533 -15.05 14.97 -7.64
CA ILE A 533 -13.61 14.77 -7.47
C ILE A 533 -13.28 14.91 -5.98
N VAL A 534 -12.84 13.82 -5.36
CA VAL A 534 -12.51 13.79 -3.92
C VAL A 534 -11.00 13.70 -3.66
N LYS A 535 -10.24 13.16 -4.62
CA LYS A 535 -8.81 12.93 -4.48
C LYS A 535 -8.06 13.26 -5.76
N HIS A 536 -6.89 13.86 -5.61
CA HIS A 536 -5.93 14.09 -6.68
C HIS A 536 -4.75 13.12 -6.52
N PHE A 537 -4.42 12.42 -7.60
CA PHE A 537 -3.24 11.59 -7.70
C PHE A 537 -2.18 12.38 -8.45
N TYR A 538 -1.05 12.64 -7.80
CA TYR A 538 0.07 13.31 -8.44
C TYR A 538 0.79 12.32 -9.36
N ASP A 539 0.85 12.66 -10.64
CA ASP A 539 1.72 12.01 -11.63
C ASP A 539 3.01 12.83 -11.67
N GLU A 540 4.09 12.32 -11.07
CA GLU A 540 5.41 12.99 -11.06
C GLU A 540 6.26 12.59 -12.28
N ARG A 541 5.61 12.42 -13.44
CA ARG A 541 6.31 12.22 -14.72
C ARG A 541 7.08 13.45 -15.17
#